data_AF-L8HCY3-F1
#
_entry.id   AF-L8HCY3-F1
#
_cell.length_a   1.000
_cell.length_b   1.000
_cell.length_c   1.000
_cell.angle_alpha   90.00
_cell.angle_beta   90.00
_cell.angle_gamma   90.00
#
_symmetry.space_group_name_H-M   'P 1'
#
loop_
_entity.id
_entity.type
_entity.pdbx_description
1 polymer ?
#
loop_
_entity_poly.entity_id
_entity_poly.type
_entity_poly.pdbx_seq_one_letter_code
_entity_poly.pdbx_strand_id
1 'polypeptide(L)'
;MSRLYGLYDECKKYGSVRSWKLLVSTFQCLPLAAVIDERTFCVHHGMSPKLHTLNDMDALARNELAEDEAPLCDLLFSEPQDSPCWVPNEDLFGYLWGPDVTEWWNSNNGLEFLVRSGGYIAERA
;
A
#
# COMPACT_ATOMS: atom_id res chain seq x y z
N MET A 1 7.51 7.58 8.43
CA MET A 1 6.54 7.28 9.51
C MET A 1 7.18 6.98 10.88
N SER A 2 7.95 5.90 11.06
CA SER A 2 8.36 5.39 12.40
C SER A 2 9.14 6.36 13.31
N ARG A 3 9.88 7.33 12.74
CA ARG A 3 10.59 8.38 13.50
C ARG A 3 9.69 9.50 14.01
N LEU A 4 8.64 9.82 13.27
CA LEU A 4 7.77 10.97 13.54
C LEU A 4 6.59 10.60 14.44
N TYR A 5 6.10 9.36 14.33
CA TYR A 5 4.88 8.90 15.00
C TYR A 5 5.16 7.96 16.18
N GLY A 6 6.28 8.14 16.87
CA GLY A 6 6.51 7.55 18.20
C GLY A 6 7.18 6.18 18.27
N LEU A 7 7.14 5.34 17.22
CA LEU A 7 7.75 4.00 17.26
C LEU A 7 9.26 4.06 17.58
N TYR A 8 9.98 5.03 17.02
CA TYR A 8 11.40 5.24 17.31
C TYR A 8 11.66 5.56 18.79
N ASP A 9 10.88 6.49 19.35
CA ASP A 9 11.02 6.92 20.74
C ASP A 9 10.61 5.80 21.71
N GLU A 10 9.60 5.02 21.36
CA GLU A 10 9.16 3.84 22.13
C GLU A 10 10.25 2.76 22.17
N CYS A 11 10.83 2.43 21.00
CA CYS A 11 11.97 1.50 20.93
C CYS A 11 13.16 1.99 21.74
N LYS A 12 13.45 3.30 21.72
CA LYS A 12 14.52 3.91 22.51
C LYS A 12 14.22 3.85 24.01
N LYS A 13 12.95 4.02 24.42
CA LYS A 13 12.52 4.05 25.82
C LYS A 13 12.49 2.67 26.46
N TYR A 14 11.94 1.67 25.77
CA TYR A 14 11.71 0.33 26.32
C TYR A 14 12.73 -0.72 25.84
N GLY A 15 13.60 -0.36 24.91
CA GLY A 15 14.64 -1.25 24.38
C GLY A 15 15.90 -0.48 23.99
N SER A 16 16.20 -0.45 22.70
CA SER A 16 17.34 0.29 22.17
C SER A 16 17.07 0.82 20.76
N VAL A 17 17.93 1.74 20.29
CA VAL A 17 17.95 2.16 18.88
C VAL A 17 18.21 0.98 17.94
N ARG A 18 18.93 -0.05 18.42
CA ARG A 18 19.13 -1.29 17.65
C ARG A 18 17.81 -2.04 17.44
N SER A 19 16.91 -2.05 18.42
CA SER A 19 15.58 -2.66 18.29
C SER A 19 14.78 -1.99 17.18
N TRP A 20 14.79 -0.65 17.12
CA TRP A 20 14.14 0.08 16.02
C TRP A 20 14.75 -0.27 14.65
N LYS A 21 16.08 -0.32 14.54
CA LYS A 21 16.75 -0.71 13.28
C LYS A 21 16.34 -2.11 12.84
N LEU A 22 16.31 -3.07 13.76
CA LEU A 22 15.87 -4.44 13.46
C LEU A 22 14.42 -4.48 13.01
N LEU A 23 13.51 -3.74 13.67
CA LEU A 23 12.11 -3.64 13.24
C LEU A 23 11.97 -3.05 11.84
N VAL A 24 12.71 -1.98 11.53
CA VAL A 24 12.71 -1.40 10.18
C VAL A 24 13.18 -2.42 9.14
N SER A 25 14.26 -3.16 9.42
CA SER A 25 14.72 -4.24 8.54
C SER A 25 13.68 -5.35 8.39
N THR A 26 12.99 -5.72 9.47
CA THR A 26 11.90 -6.71 9.41
C THR A 26 10.72 -6.20 8.56
N PHE A 27 10.34 -4.93 8.69
CA PHE A 27 9.24 -4.34 7.91
C PHE A 27 9.53 -4.32 6.42
N GLN A 28 10.81 -4.19 6.01
CA GLN A 28 11.21 -4.29 4.60
C GLN A 28 10.95 -5.69 4.02
N CYS A 29 10.82 -6.72 4.85
CA CYS A 29 10.51 -8.09 4.43
C CYS A 29 9.02 -8.42 4.39
N LEU A 30 8.13 -7.51 4.80
CA LEU A 30 6.69 -7.79 4.83
C LEU A 30 6.10 -7.91 3.41
N PRO A 31 5.10 -8.79 3.19
CA PRO A 31 4.34 -8.83 1.95
C PRO A 31 3.57 -7.51 1.73
N LEU A 32 3.60 -6.96 0.51
CA LEU A 32 2.84 -5.75 0.14
C LEU A 32 1.35 -6.03 -0.08
N ALA A 33 1.06 -7.21 -0.61
CA ALA A 33 -0.28 -7.64 -0.95
C ALA A 33 -0.39 -9.17 -0.89
N ALA A 34 -1.62 -9.66 -0.93
CA ALA A 34 -1.94 -11.07 -1.00
C ALA A 34 -3.13 -11.30 -1.93
N VAL A 35 -3.19 -12.48 -2.55
CA VAL A 35 -4.39 -12.96 -3.25
C VAL A 35 -4.94 -14.14 -2.46
N ILE A 36 -6.21 -14.05 -2.07
CA ILE A 36 -6.92 -15.07 -1.29
C ILE A 36 -7.92 -15.78 -2.19
N ASP A 37 -7.87 -17.12 -2.17
CA ASP A 37 -8.76 -18.00 -2.94
C ASP A 37 -8.80 -17.68 -4.45
N GLU A 38 -7.68 -17.17 -4.99
CA GLU A 38 -7.53 -16.74 -6.39
C GLU A 38 -8.55 -15.69 -6.87
N ARG A 39 -9.28 -15.06 -5.93
CA ARG A 39 -10.42 -14.18 -6.22
C ARG A 39 -10.31 -12.82 -5.55
N THR A 40 -9.69 -12.75 -4.38
CA THR A 40 -9.66 -11.53 -3.57
C THR A 40 -8.26 -10.98 -3.50
N PHE A 41 -8.05 -9.79 -4.04
CA PHE A 41 -6.81 -9.05 -3.88
C PHE A 41 -6.85 -8.19 -2.62
N CYS A 42 -5.88 -8.39 -1.72
CA CYS A 42 -5.74 -7.68 -0.47
C CYS A 42 -4.48 -6.82 -0.49
N VAL A 43 -4.63 -5.52 -0.22
CA VAL A 43 -3.53 -4.55 -0.13
C VAL A 43 -3.75 -3.62 1.06
N HIS A 44 -2.70 -3.03 1.62
CA HIS A 44 -2.87 -2.15 2.80
C HIS A 44 -3.66 -0.88 2.45
N HIS A 45 -3.19 -0.11 1.47
CA HIS A 45 -3.87 1.09 0.97
C HIS A 45 -4.50 0.82 -0.39
N GLY A 46 -3.73 0.81 -1.47
CA GLY A 46 -4.31 0.99 -2.79
C GLY A 46 -3.51 0.40 -3.93
N MET A 47 -3.87 0.84 -5.13
CA MET A 47 -3.25 0.44 -6.39
C MET A 47 -2.33 1.55 -6.92
N SER A 48 -1.55 1.21 -7.94
CA SER A 48 -0.71 2.16 -8.68
C SER A 48 -1.13 2.19 -10.15
N PRO A 49 -1.16 3.36 -10.81
CA PRO A 49 -1.35 3.45 -12.26
C PRO A 49 -0.18 2.82 -13.05
N LYS A 50 0.92 2.48 -12.39
CA LYS A 50 2.12 1.87 -12.98
C LYS A 50 2.12 0.35 -12.91
N LEU A 51 1.17 -0.24 -12.18
CA LEU A 51 1.03 -1.68 -12.01
C LEU A 51 -0.27 -2.10 -12.68
N HIS A 52 -0.20 -3.09 -13.57
CA HIS A 52 -1.34 -3.51 -14.36
C HIS A 52 -1.73 -4.96 -14.07
N THR A 53 -0.76 -5.78 -13.69
CA THR A 53 -0.92 -7.21 -13.44
C THR A 53 -0.38 -7.61 -12.07
N LEU A 54 -0.85 -8.77 -11.57
CA LEU A 54 -0.27 -9.39 -10.38
C LEU A 54 1.25 -9.67 -10.54
N ASN A 55 1.68 -10.04 -11.75
CA ASN A 55 3.09 -10.27 -12.06
C ASN A 55 3.93 -8.99 -11.92
N ASP A 56 3.37 -7.81 -12.23
CA ASP A 56 4.08 -6.55 -12.06
C ASP A 56 4.40 -6.29 -10.58
N MET A 57 3.51 -6.71 -9.67
CA MET A 57 3.74 -6.58 -8.23
C MET A 57 4.82 -7.54 -7.73
N ASP A 58 4.86 -8.76 -8.27
CA ASP A 58 5.88 -9.77 -7.92
C ASP A 58 7.28 -9.36 -8.41
N ALA A 59 7.34 -8.58 -9.50
CA ALA A 59 8.58 -8.05 -10.05
C ALA A 59 9.14 -6.83 -9.30
N LEU A 60 8.40 -6.25 -8.34
CA LEU A 60 8.85 -5.07 -7.59
C LEU A 60 10.08 -5.36 -6.72
N ALA A 61 11.17 -4.62 -6.97
CA ALA A 61 12.35 -4.64 -6.14
C ALA A 61 12.09 -3.92 -4.80
N ARG A 62 11.96 -4.70 -3.71
CA ARG A 62 11.60 -4.16 -2.38
C ARG A 62 12.78 -3.72 -1.51
N ASN A 63 13.96 -4.26 -1.78
CA ASN A 63 15.12 -4.14 -0.89
C ASN A 63 16.04 -2.96 -1.23
N GLU A 64 15.76 -2.27 -2.33
CA GLU A 64 16.49 -1.07 -2.71
C GLU A 64 15.53 0.10 -2.49
N LEU A 65 15.88 0.98 -1.56
CA LEU A 65 15.33 2.32 -1.49
C LEU A 65 15.82 3.08 -2.73
N ALA A 66 15.34 2.66 -3.90
CA ALA A 66 15.64 3.29 -5.18
C ALA A 66 14.81 4.57 -5.29
N GLU A 67 15.38 5.56 -5.96
CA GLU A 67 14.77 6.88 -6.19
C GLU A 67 13.42 6.79 -6.95
N ASP A 68 13.12 5.62 -7.55
CA ASP A 68 11.85 5.26 -8.18
C ASP A 68 10.80 4.71 -7.19
N GLU A 69 10.63 5.39 -6.04
CA GLU A 69 9.66 5.03 -4.97
C GLU A 69 8.20 4.95 -5.46
N ALA A 70 7.88 5.33 -6.70
CA ALA A 70 6.51 5.58 -7.10
C ALA A 70 5.56 4.38 -6.94
N PRO A 71 5.82 3.15 -7.44
CA PRO A 71 4.83 2.08 -7.32
C PRO A 71 4.64 1.62 -5.87
N LEU A 72 5.73 1.52 -5.10
CA LEU A 72 5.70 1.17 -3.67
C LEU A 72 4.97 2.23 -2.84
N CYS A 73 5.23 3.51 -3.14
CA CYS A 73 4.57 4.64 -2.50
C CYS A 73 3.08 4.65 -2.83
N ASP A 74 2.71 4.46 -4.10
CA ASP A 74 1.31 4.35 -4.54
C ASP A 74 0.57 3.24 -3.77
N LEU A 75 1.17 2.04 -3.67
CA LEU A 75 0.56 0.91 -2.92
C LEU A 75 0.34 1.21 -1.43
N LEU A 76 1.15 2.11 -0.86
CA LEU A 76 1.14 2.47 0.56
C LEU A 76 0.35 3.75 0.88
N PHE A 77 -0.01 4.57 -0.11
CA PHE A 77 -0.62 5.88 0.14
C PHE A 77 -1.80 6.23 -0.78
N SER A 78 -2.02 5.51 -1.88
CA SER A 78 -3.18 5.76 -2.74
C SER A 78 -4.50 5.51 -1.99
N GLU A 79 -5.55 6.24 -2.37
CA GLU A 79 -6.91 6.15 -1.78
C GLU A 79 -8.01 6.03 -2.85
N PRO A 80 -9.12 5.32 -2.59
CA PRO A 80 -10.26 5.32 -3.51
C PRO A 80 -11.00 6.66 -3.45
N GLN A 81 -11.69 7.00 -4.53
CA GLN A 81 -12.64 8.12 -4.62
C GLN A 81 -13.91 7.69 -5.35
N ASP A 82 -14.98 8.48 -5.20
CA ASP A 82 -16.27 8.18 -5.86
C ASP A 82 -16.25 8.51 -7.36
N SER A 83 -15.43 9.47 -7.77
CA SER A 83 -15.29 9.90 -9.16
C SER A 83 -14.42 8.93 -9.96
N PRO A 84 -14.74 8.68 -11.24
CA PRO A 84 -13.94 7.79 -12.08
C PRO A 84 -12.52 8.35 -12.33
N CYS A 85 -11.66 7.50 -12.90
CA CYS A 85 -10.28 7.77 -13.29
C CYS A 85 -9.27 7.85 -12.14
N TRP A 86 -8.00 7.93 -12.54
CA TRP A 86 -6.88 8.26 -11.66
C TRP A 86 -6.72 9.77 -11.53
N VAL A 87 -6.45 10.25 -10.31
CA VAL A 87 -6.11 11.65 -10.01
C VAL A 87 -4.90 11.66 -9.08
N PRO A 88 -3.87 12.50 -9.31
CA PRO A 88 -2.80 12.67 -8.33
C PRO A 88 -3.35 13.09 -6.97
N ASN A 89 -2.85 12.49 -5.90
CA ASN A 89 -3.21 12.93 -4.55
C ASN A 89 -2.39 14.18 -4.20
N GLU A 90 -3.02 15.34 -4.04
CA GLU A 90 -2.32 16.59 -3.72
C GLU A 90 -2.01 16.72 -2.22
N ASP A 91 -2.80 16.04 -1.37
CA ASP A 91 -2.71 16.14 0.09
C ASP A 91 -1.78 15.08 0.70
N LEU A 92 -1.63 13.93 0.03
CA LEU A 92 -0.76 12.82 0.41
C LEU A 92 0.11 12.39 -0.76
N PHE A 93 0.92 11.35 -0.57
CA PHE A 93 1.59 10.69 -1.68
C PHE A 93 0.61 9.76 -2.45
N GLY A 94 1.00 9.35 -3.65
CA GLY A 94 0.24 8.39 -4.45
C GLY A 94 -0.90 9.03 -5.26
N TYR A 95 -1.95 8.24 -5.48
CA TYR A 95 -3.08 8.62 -6.35
C TYR A 95 -4.43 8.36 -5.70
N LEU A 96 -5.43 9.11 -6.13
CA LEU A 96 -6.83 8.78 -5.96
C LEU A 96 -7.30 7.94 -7.16
N TRP A 97 -8.12 6.91 -6.92
CA TRP A 97 -8.67 6.08 -8.00
C TRP A 97 -10.17 5.86 -7.89
N GLY A 98 -10.84 5.87 -9.04
CA GLY A 98 -12.28 5.65 -9.14
C GLY A 98 -12.73 4.18 -9.19
N PRO A 99 -14.06 3.95 -9.18
CA PRO A 99 -14.62 2.60 -9.31
C PRO A 99 -14.22 1.89 -10.60
N ASP A 100 -14.12 2.63 -11.70
CA ASP A 100 -13.70 2.16 -13.03
C ASP A 100 -12.31 1.52 -13.02
N VAL A 101 -11.38 2.09 -12.24
CA VAL A 101 -10.03 1.55 -12.07
C VAL A 101 -10.07 0.21 -11.33
N THR A 102 -10.92 0.09 -10.31
CA THR A 102 -11.07 -1.15 -9.53
C THR A 102 -11.70 -2.26 -10.38
N GLU A 103 -12.74 -1.93 -11.16
CA GLU A 103 -13.38 -2.85 -12.09
C GLU A 103 -12.41 -3.35 -13.16
N TRP A 104 -11.61 -2.43 -13.72
CA TRP A 104 -10.58 -2.76 -14.69
C TRP A 104 -9.50 -3.67 -14.09
N TRP A 105 -8.98 -3.35 -12.90
CA TRP A 105 -7.96 -4.16 -12.23
C TRP A 105 -8.46 -5.58 -11.99
N ASN A 106 -9.68 -5.71 -11.47
CA ASN A 106 -10.28 -7.01 -11.21
C ASN A 106 -10.46 -7.82 -12.49
N SER A 107 -11.01 -7.20 -13.54
CA SER A 107 -11.21 -7.85 -14.84
C SER A 107 -9.89 -8.29 -15.48
N ASN A 108 -8.85 -7.44 -15.41
CA ASN A 108 -7.55 -7.72 -16.03
C ASN A 108 -6.79 -8.84 -15.32
N ASN A 109 -7.04 -9.04 -14.02
CA ASN A 109 -6.33 -10.01 -13.18
C ASN A 109 -7.18 -11.24 -12.81
N GLY A 110 -8.42 -11.36 -13.33
CA GLY A 110 -9.32 -12.47 -13.00
C GLY A 110 -9.80 -12.48 -11.55
N LEU A 111 -9.89 -11.31 -10.91
CA LEU A 111 -10.29 -11.14 -9.53
C LEU A 111 -11.76 -10.70 -9.43
N GLU A 112 -12.34 -10.92 -8.25
CA GLU A 112 -13.71 -10.54 -7.92
C GLU A 112 -13.75 -9.38 -6.93
N PHE A 113 -12.83 -9.37 -5.96
CA PHE A 113 -12.84 -8.41 -4.86
C PHE A 113 -11.49 -7.73 -4.67
N LEU A 114 -11.54 -6.45 -4.33
CA LEU A 114 -10.42 -5.70 -3.77
C LEU A 114 -10.75 -5.37 -2.31
N VAL A 115 -9.87 -5.78 -1.41
CA VAL A 115 -9.97 -5.50 0.02
C VAL A 115 -8.77 -4.64 0.43
N ARG A 116 -9.07 -3.52 1.09
CA ARG A 116 -8.07 -2.61 1.61
C ARG A 116 -8.36 -2.17 3.03
N SER A 117 -7.37 -1.51 3.64
CA SER A 117 -7.48 -0.84 4.93
C SER A 117 -7.21 0.66 4.73
N GLY A 118 -6.10 1.21 5.22
CA GLY A 118 -5.53 2.53 4.87
C GLY A 118 -6.33 3.79 5.24
N GLY A 119 -7.66 3.70 5.31
CA GLY A 119 -8.57 4.82 5.45
C GLY A 119 -9.45 4.61 6.66
N TYR A 120 -9.65 5.68 7.43
CA TYR A 120 -10.56 5.63 8.56
C TYR A 120 -12.01 5.66 8.07
N ILE A 121 -12.76 4.61 8.41
CA ILE A 121 -14.20 4.54 8.16
C ILE A 121 -14.88 4.68 9.52
N ALA A 122 -15.58 5.79 9.74
CA ALA A 122 -16.40 5.93 10.93
C ALA A 122 -17.50 4.85 10.93
N GLU A 123 -17.63 4.10 12.03
CA GLU A 123 -18.72 3.13 12.17
C GLU A 123 -20.06 3.83 11.94
N ARG A 124 -20.89 3.25 11.06
CA ARG A 124 -22.31 3.58 11.02
C ARG A 124 -22.94 2.98 12.29
N ALA A 125 -23.19 3.83 13.28
CA ALA A 125 -24.01 3.52 14.44
C ALA A 125 -25.43 3.10 14.04
#